data_AF-A0A533TAL8-F1
#
_entry.id   AF-A0A533TAL8-F1
#
_cell.length_a   1.000
_cell.length_b   1.000
_cell.length_c   1.000
_cell.angle_alpha   90.00
_cell.angle_beta   90.00
_cell.angle_gamma   90.00
#
_symmetry.space_group_name_H-M   'P 1'
#
loop_
_entity.id
_entity.type
_entity.pdbx_description
1 polymer ?
#
loop_
_entity_poly.entity_id
_entity_poly.type
_entity_poly.pdbx_seq_one_letter_code
_entity_poly.pdbx_strand_id
1 'polypeptide(L)'
;MAAPVIGHQFITDVEGKPVGVILPLAEFALGEEALRQFSSVRGTEEKLAQMEQAANDILFMDDLRHTISDFADTDATWWEPAE
;
A
#
# COMPACT_ATOMS: atom_id res chain seq x y z
N MET A 1 37.26 -3.40 16.01
CA MET A 1 36.37 -4.56 15.76
C MET A 1 35.51 -4.20 14.57
N ALA A 2 35.56 -4.96 13.47
CA ALA A 2 34.76 -4.67 12.27
C ALA A 2 33.30 -5.09 12.53
N ALA A 3 32.35 -4.19 12.28
CA ALA A 3 30.93 -4.52 12.32
C ALA A 3 30.63 -5.57 11.23
N PRO A 4 29.76 -6.57 11.49
CA PRO A 4 29.38 -7.53 10.47
C PRO A 4 28.74 -6.79 9.30
N VAL A 5 29.31 -6.93 8.11
CA VAL A 5 28.73 -6.42 6.87
C VAL A 5 27.55 -7.31 6.54
N ILE A 6 26.35 -6.84 6.87
CA ILE A 6 25.10 -7.49 6.46
C ILE A 6 25.06 -7.40 4.92
N GLY A 7 25.17 -8.52 4.22
CA GLY A 7 25.02 -8.58 2.76
C GLY A 7 23.56 -8.48 2.32
N HIS A 8 23.29 -8.59 1.01
CA HIS A 8 21.93 -8.63 0.49
C HIS A 8 21.15 -9.82 1.05
N GLN A 9 19.94 -9.56 1.55
CA GLN A 9 19.03 -10.62 1.99
C GLN A 9 17.74 -10.52 1.19
N PHE A 10 17.32 -11.63 0.57
CA PHE A 10 16.05 -11.70 -0.15
C PHE A 10 14.95 -12.22 0.77
N ILE A 11 13.80 -11.57 0.72
CA ILE A 11 12.58 -11.99 1.40
C ILE A 11 11.74 -12.73 0.37
N THR A 12 11.33 -13.97 0.68
CA THR A 12 10.50 -14.80 -0.20
C THR A 12 9.12 -15.04 0.39
N ASP A 13 8.11 -15.23 -0.45
CA ASP A 13 6.78 -15.66 -0.04
C ASP A 13 6.72 -17.16 0.29
N VAL A 14 5.52 -17.65 0.63
CA VAL A 14 5.26 -19.07 0.95
C VAL A 14 5.49 -20.02 -0.24
N GLU A 15 5.52 -19.50 -1.46
CA GLU A 15 5.84 -20.24 -2.68
C GLU A 15 7.32 -20.14 -3.07
N GLY A 16 8.13 -19.43 -2.27
CA GLY A 16 9.56 -19.21 -2.52
C GLY A 16 9.84 -18.11 -3.54
N LYS A 17 8.86 -17.31 -3.94
CA LYS A 17 9.06 -16.20 -4.88
C LYS A 17 9.63 -14.99 -4.14
N PRO A 18 10.64 -14.30 -4.69
CA PRO A 18 11.21 -13.12 -4.05
C PRO A 18 10.20 -11.96 -4.08
N VAL A 19 9.84 -11.47 -2.89
CA VAL A 19 8.90 -10.35 -2.69
C VAL A 19 9.58 -9.11 -2.12
N GLY A 20 10.83 -9.22 -1.66
CA GLY A 20 11.58 -8.08 -1.15
C GLY A 20 13.07 -8.35 -1.06
N VAL A 21 13.84 -7.28 -0.83
CA VAL A 21 15.28 -7.36 -0.57
C VAL A 21 15.65 -6.37 0.53
N ILE A 22 16.47 -6.80 1.48
CA ILE A 22 17.11 -5.95 2.49
C ILE A 22 18.50 -5.61 1.96
N LEU A 23 18.75 -4.31 1.81
CA LEU A 23 20.01 -3.77 1.30
C LEU A 23 20.77 -3.04 2.41
N PRO A 24 22.11 -3.03 2.38
CA PRO A 24 22.90 -2.11 3.17
C PRO A 24 22.54 -0.66 2.84
N LEU A 25 22.56 0.21 3.85
CA LEU A 25 22.20 1.63 3.69
C LEU A 25 23.00 2.33 2.57
N ALA A 26 24.29 2.01 2.44
CA ALA A 26 25.14 2.56 1.40
C ALA A 26 24.67 2.21 -0.01
N GLU A 27 24.09 1.02 -0.19
CA GLU A 27 23.59 0.54 -1.49
C GLU A 27 22.16 0.99 -1.75
N PHE A 28 21.33 1.06 -0.70
CA PHE A 28 20.00 1.65 -0.78
C PHE A 28 20.07 3.10 -1.28
N ALA A 29 21.01 3.89 -0.76
CA ALA A 29 21.22 5.28 -1.16
C ALA A 29 21.54 5.43 -2.67
N LEU A 30 22.13 4.41 -3.30
CA LEU A 30 22.43 4.43 -4.74
C LEU A 30 21.18 4.17 -5.60
N GLY A 31 20.20 3.44 -5.07
CA GLY A 31 18.97 3.07 -5.78
C GLY A 31 17.72 3.84 -5.35
N GLU A 32 17.80 4.67 -4.32
CA GLU A 32 16.65 5.33 -3.68
C GLU A 32 15.83 6.16 -4.67
N GLU A 33 16.50 6.93 -5.54
CA GLU A 33 15.81 7.80 -6.50
C GLU A 33 15.04 6.99 -7.56
N ALA A 34 15.63 5.90 -8.06
CA ALA A 34 14.96 4.99 -8.98
C ALA A 34 13.76 4.32 -8.31
N LEU A 35 13.91 3.86 -7.06
CA LEU A 35 12.82 3.24 -6.29
C LEU A 35 11.65 4.23 -6.05
N ARG A 36 11.95 5.50 -5.77
CA ARG A 36 10.94 6.57 -5.62
C ARG A 36 10.22 6.88 -6.93
N GLN A 37 10.91 6.83 -8.07
CA GLN A 37 10.28 7.02 -9.37
C GLN A 37 9.36 5.83 -9.70
N PHE A 38 9.76 4.60 -9.40
CA PHE A 38 8.90 3.43 -9.60
C PHE A 38 7.64 3.43 -8.74
N SER A 39 7.70 3.94 -7.50
CA SER A 39 6.53 4.03 -6.63
C SER A 39 5.56 5.16 -7.01
N SER A 40 6.06 6.28 -7.54
CA SER A 40 5.21 7.41 -7.96
C SER A 40 4.57 7.25 -9.35
N VAL A 41 5.22 6.51 -10.26
CA VAL A 41 4.85 6.50 -11.69
C VAL A 41 3.93 5.34 -12.08
N ARG A 42 3.95 4.19 -11.38
CA ARG A 42 3.05 3.08 -11.73
C ARG A 42 1.65 3.26 -11.15
N GLY A 43 0.78 3.85 -11.97
CA GLY A 43 -0.67 3.77 -11.82
C GLY A 43 -1.31 4.94 -11.08
N THR A 44 -0.58 6.00 -10.73
CA THR A 44 -1.17 7.17 -10.07
C THR A 44 -2.13 7.91 -11.01
N GLU A 45 -1.72 8.18 -12.25
CA GLU A 45 -2.58 8.83 -13.25
C GLU A 45 -3.78 7.96 -13.64
N GLU A 46 -3.57 6.65 -13.79
CA GLU A 46 -4.64 5.70 -14.11
C GLU A 46 -5.64 5.57 -12.94
N LYS A 47 -5.15 5.53 -11.69
CA LYS A 47 -6.01 5.54 -10.50
C LYS A 47 -6.77 6.86 -10.38
N LEU A 48 -6.14 7.99 -10.65
CA LEU A 48 -6.82 9.29 -10.64
C LEU A 48 -7.95 9.34 -11.67
N ALA A 49 -7.70 8.85 -12.89
CA ALA A 49 -8.73 8.76 -13.93
C ALA A 49 -9.86 7.80 -13.54
N GLN A 50 -9.54 6.66 -12.92
CA GLN A 50 -10.54 5.72 -12.42
C GLN A 50 -11.38 6.33 -11.28
N MET A 51 -10.76 7.10 -10.37
CA MET A 51 -11.47 7.81 -9.30
C MET A 51 -12.41 8.88 -9.86
N GLU A 52 -11.97 9.64 -10.87
CA GLU A 52 -12.80 10.63 -11.54
C GLU A 52 -13.98 9.98 -12.27
N GLN A 53 -13.76 8.83 -12.93
CA GLN A 53 -14.83 8.08 -13.56
C GLN A 53 -15.82 7.51 -12.53
N ALA A 54 -15.33 6.96 -11.42
CA ALA A 54 -16.16 6.37 -10.38
C ALA A 54 -17.08 7.40 -9.72
N ALA A 55 -16.62 8.66 -9.55
CA ALA A 55 -17.46 9.75 -9.05
C ALA A 55 -18.65 10.10 -9.96
N ASN A 56 -18.56 9.76 -11.25
CA ASN A 56 -19.63 9.97 -12.24
C ASN A 56 -20.47 8.71 -12.50
N ASP A 57 -20.10 7.56 -11.92
CA ASP A 57 -20.83 6.30 -12.06
C ASP A 57 -21.91 6.21 -10.96
N ILE A 58 -23.18 6.22 -11.39
CA ILE A 58 -24.34 6.18 -10.50
C ILE A 58 -24.38 4.87 -9.69
N LEU A 59 -24.01 3.73 -10.27
CA LEU A 59 -24.04 2.44 -9.57
C LEU A 59 -22.94 2.40 -8.51
N PHE A 60 -21.76 2.89 -8.85
CA PHE A 60 -20.65 3.00 -7.89
C PHE A 60 -21.01 3.90 -6.71
N MET A 61 -21.61 5.07 -6.96
CA MET A 61 -21.97 6.02 -5.90
C MET A 61 -23.12 5.54 -5.01
N ASP A 62 -23.99 4.67 -5.52
CA ASP A 62 -25.04 4.03 -4.71
C ASP A 62 -24.46 2.94 -3.80
N ASP A 63 -23.60 2.08 -4.36
CA ASP A 63 -22.88 1.03 -3.62
C ASP A 63 -21.95 1.61 -2.54
N LEU A 64 -21.22 2.67 -2.88
CA LEU A 64 -20.37 3.41 -1.94
C LEU A 64 -21.18 3.96 -0.76
N ARG A 65 -22.37 4.50 -1.03
CA ARG A 65 -23.25 5.06 0.02
C ARG A 65 -23.78 3.96 0.93
N HIS A 66 -24.17 2.82 0.36
CA HIS A 66 -24.60 1.66 1.14
C HIS A 66 -23.47 1.17 2.05
N THR A 67 -22.27 1.00 1.48
CA THR A 67 -21.08 0.56 2.22
C THR A 67 -20.70 1.52 3.35
N ILE A 68 -20.74 2.83 3.11
CA ILE A 68 -20.47 3.84 4.15
C ILE A 68 -21.53 3.78 5.25
N SER A 69 -22.80 3.54 4.90
CA SER A 69 -23.88 3.36 5.89
C SER A 69 -23.64 2.12 6.75
N ASP A 70 -23.34 0.97 6.13
CA ASP A 70 -23.05 -0.29 6.84
C ASP A 70 -21.82 -0.14 7.76
N PHE A 71 -20.82 0.61 7.32
CA PHE A 71 -19.64 0.91 8.12
C PHE A 71 -19.97 1.82 9.30
N ALA A 72 -20.80 2.86 9.11
CA ALA A 72 -21.20 3.75 10.20
C ALA A 72 -21.96 3.00 11.31
N ASP A 73 -22.83 2.07 10.94
CA ASP A 73 -23.54 1.20 11.89
C ASP A 73 -22.57 0.27 12.65
N THR A 74 -21.51 -0.18 11.98
CA THR A 74 -20.48 -1.03 12.58
C THR A 74 -19.54 -0.22 13.48
N ASP A 75 -19.08 0.95 13.06
CA ASP A 75 -18.16 1.82 13.80
C ASP A 75 -18.74 2.25 15.16
N ALA A 76 -20.06 2.52 15.19
CA ALA A 76 -20.80 2.79 16.42
C ALA A 76 -20.72 1.64 17.44
N THR A 77 -20.55 0.39 16.97
CA THR A 77 -20.44 -0.80 17.83
C THR A 77 -19.01 -1.02 18.35
N TRP A 78 -17.99 -0.54 17.64
CA TRP A 78 -16.58 -0.77 17.98
C TRP A 78 -16.01 0.27 18.96
N TRP A 79 -16.61 1.46 19.04
CA TRP A 79 -16.08 2.57 19.84
C TRP A 79 -16.67 2.70 21.25
N GLU A 80 -17.71 1.93 21.61
CA GLU A 80 -18.20 1.93 22.99
C GLU A 80 -17.28 1.08 23.88
N PRO A 81 -16.59 1.66 24.89
CA PRO A 81 -15.89 0.85 25.87
C PRO A 81 -16.94 0.05 26.62
N ALA A 82 -16.80 -1.28 26.64
CA ALA A 82 -17.61 -2.15 27.47
C ALA A 82 -17.53 -1.67 28.93
N GLU A 83 -18.66 -1.18 29.46
CA GLU A 83 -18.85 -0.96 30.91
C GLU A 83 -18.90 -2.28 31.68
#